data_AF-A0A661V9S4-F1
#
_entry.id   AF-A0A661V9S4-F1
#
_cell.length_a   1.000
_cell.length_b   1.000
_cell.length_c   1.000
_cell.angle_alpha   90.00
_cell.angle_beta   90.00
_cell.angle_gamma   90.00
#
_symmetry.space_group_name_H-M   'P 1'
#
loop_
_entity.id
_entity.type
_entity.pdbx_description
1 polymer ?
#
loop_
_entity_poly.entity_id
_entity_poly.type
_entity_poly.pdbx_seq_one_letter_code
_entity_poly.pdbx_strand_id
1 'polypeptide(L)'
;MAKGMVIVDEDRCKGCGLCVSVCPANILQLAEGRFNAKGYHPVEVTDPQKCTGCAMCAVICPDVVFTVYRRRRKSERRAAVAA
;
A
#
# COMPACT_ATOMS: atom_id res chain seq x y z
N MET A 1 -15.02 -6.61 -4.99
CA MET A 1 -13.98 -5.64 -5.41
C MET A 1 -12.70 -6.38 -5.79
N ALA A 2 -11.75 -5.74 -6.49
CA ALA A 2 -10.44 -6.34 -6.76
C ALA A 2 -9.68 -6.56 -5.44
N LYS A 3 -8.77 -7.55 -5.41
CA LYS A 3 -7.88 -7.81 -4.27
C LYS A 3 -6.46 -7.38 -4.61
N GLY A 4 -5.75 -6.85 -3.63
CA GLY A 4 -4.35 -6.45 -3.74
C GLY A 4 -3.61 -6.56 -2.41
N MET A 5 -2.36 -6.13 -2.42
CA MET A 5 -1.47 -6.08 -1.27
C MET A 5 -0.49 -4.94 -1.49
N VAL A 6 -0.02 -4.31 -0.42
CA VAL A 6 1.06 -3.32 -0.47
C VAL A 6 2.18 -3.72 0.48
N ILE A 7 3.41 -3.43 0.07
CA ILE A 7 4.61 -3.53 0.92
C ILE A 7 5.15 -2.11 1.10
N VAL A 8 5.53 -1.77 2.33
CA VAL A 8 6.06 -0.47 2.71
C VAL A 8 7.55 -0.60 2.95
N ASP A 9 8.34 0.24 2.30
CA ASP A 9 9.75 0.48 2.63
C ASP A 9 9.81 1.42 3.86
N GLU A 10 9.92 0.84 5.06
CA GLU A 10 9.94 1.61 6.30
C GLU A 10 11.18 2.49 6.41
N ASP A 11 12.33 2.11 5.82
CA ASP A 11 13.58 2.88 5.90
C ASP A 11 13.51 4.20 5.13
N ARG A 12 12.65 4.27 4.13
CA ARG A 12 12.38 5.50 3.35
C ARG A 12 11.17 6.27 3.84
N CYS A 13 10.30 5.67 4.65
CA CYS A 13 9.09 6.32 5.12
C CYS A 13 9.41 7.46 6.10
N LYS A 14 8.83 8.64 5.85
CA LYS A 14 8.95 9.83 6.72
C LYS A 14 7.72 10.09 7.59
N GLY A 15 6.75 9.18 7.59
CA GLY A 15 5.56 9.29 8.43
C GLY A 15 4.63 10.49 8.13
N CYS A 16 4.61 11.00 6.89
CA CYS A 16 3.85 12.21 6.55
C CYS A 16 2.32 12.05 6.54
N GLY A 17 1.80 10.82 6.58
CA GLY A 17 0.36 10.54 6.66
C GLY A 17 -0.46 10.77 5.37
N LEU A 18 0.11 11.28 4.28
CA LEU A 18 -0.62 11.52 3.02
C LEU A 18 -1.28 10.26 2.44
N CYS A 19 -0.62 9.11 2.59
CA CYS A 19 -1.18 7.82 2.15
C CYS A 19 -2.40 7.38 2.98
N VAL A 20 -2.48 7.79 4.25
CA VAL A 20 -3.60 7.49 5.15
C VAL A 20 -4.86 8.21 4.67
N SER A 21 -4.75 9.49 4.31
CA SER A 21 -5.91 10.31 3.89
C SER A 21 -6.51 9.89 2.55
N VAL A 22 -5.73 9.26 1.66
CA VAL A 22 -6.20 8.83 0.33
C VAL A 22 -6.57 7.35 0.24
N CYS A 23 -6.37 6.56 1.29
CA CYS A 23 -6.64 5.12 1.23
C CYS A 23 -8.16 4.86 1.22
N PRO A 24 -8.77 4.41 0.11
CA PRO A 24 -10.23 4.24 0.06
C PRO A 24 -10.72 3.08 0.94
N ALA A 25 -9.81 2.20 1.37
CA ALA A 25 -10.13 1.08 2.25
C ALA A 25 -9.90 1.41 3.74
N ASN A 26 -9.33 2.58 4.07
CA ASN A 26 -8.97 3.00 5.43
C ASN A 26 -8.14 1.94 6.19
N ILE A 27 -7.10 1.41 5.51
CA ILE A 27 -6.23 0.35 6.07
C ILE A 27 -4.80 0.79 6.35
N LEU A 28 -4.51 2.08 6.26
CA LEU A 28 -3.19 2.64 6.52
C LEU A 28 -3.25 3.53 7.74
N GLN A 29 -2.26 3.45 8.62
CA GLN A 29 -2.09 4.35 9.76
C GLN A 29 -0.60 4.60 10.03
N LEU A 30 -0.27 5.65 10.79
CA LEU A 30 1.08 5.83 11.30
C LEU A 30 1.29 4.93 12.53
N ALA A 31 2.46 4.30 12.65
CA ALA A 31 2.75 3.39 13.74
C ALA A 31 3.08 4.15 15.04
N GLU A 32 2.09 4.42 15.89
CA GLU A 32 2.23 5.26 17.10
C GLU A 32 3.25 4.74 18.13
N GLY A 33 3.50 3.42 18.17
CA GLY A 33 4.44 2.79 19.11
C GLY A 33 5.75 2.31 18.49
N ARG A 34 5.99 2.58 17.20
CA ARG A 34 7.17 2.09 16.47
C ARG A 34 7.84 3.23 15.72
N PHE A 35 9.16 3.27 15.83
CA PHE A 35 10.01 4.16 15.04
C PHE A 35 10.84 3.35 14.06
N ASN A 36 11.09 3.89 12.87
CA ASN A 36 12.12 3.37 11.98
C ASN A 36 13.51 3.88 12.39
N ALA A 37 14.57 3.44 11.68
CA ALA A 37 15.95 3.83 11.97
C ALA A 37 16.23 5.35 11.89
N LYS A 38 15.33 6.13 11.28
CA LYS A 38 15.43 7.60 11.15
C LYS A 38 14.60 8.35 12.20
N GLY A 39 13.92 7.64 13.10
CA GLY A 39 13.10 8.24 14.14
C GLY A 39 11.71 8.72 13.67
N TYR A 40 11.24 8.30 12.50
CA TYR A 40 9.87 8.57 12.05
C TYR A 40 8.94 7.43 12.47
N HIS A 41 7.66 7.74 12.64
CA HIS A 41 6.58 6.76 12.72
C HIS A 41 6.23 6.28 11.30
N PRO A 42 6.70 5.11 10.83
CA PRO A 42 6.39 4.66 9.49
C PRO A 42 4.89 4.35 9.36
N VAL A 43 4.40 4.35 8.12
CA VAL A 43 3.04 3.87 7.83
C VAL A 43 2.98 2.35 7.93
N GLU A 44 1.91 1.82 8.53
CA GLU A 44 1.63 0.40 8.62
C GLU A 44 0.23 0.06 8.08
N VAL A 45 0.06 -1.22 7.71
CA VAL A 45 -1.20 -1.74 7.15
C VAL A 45 -1.99 -2.46 8.25
N THR A 46 -3.17 -1.95 8.58
CA THR A 46 -4.00 -2.48 9.69
C THR A 46 -4.85 -3.69 9.29
N ASP A 47 -5.33 -3.71 8.05
CA ASP A 47 -6.15 -4.80 7.52
C ASP A 47 -5.73 -5.13 6.07
N PRO A 48 -4.69 -5.95 5.89
CA PRO A 48 -4.15 -6.25 4.56
C PRO A 48 -5.16 -6.96 3.66
N GLN A 49 -6.19 -7.61 4.21
CA GLN A 49 -7.19 -8.34 3.42
C GLN A 49 -8.17 -7.44 2.67
N LYS A 50 -8.34 -6.19 3.14
CA LYS A 50 -9.18 -5.18 2.49
C LYS A 50 -8.47 -4.40 1.37
N CYS A 51 -7.17 -4.58 1.19
CA CYS A 51 -6.44 -3.90 0.13
C CYS A 51 -6.98 -4.29 -1.25
N THR A 52 -7.26 -3.29 -2.09
CA THR A 52 -7.78 -3.49 -3.45
C THR A 52 -6.70 -3.42 -4.53
N GLY A 53 -5.48 -3.00 -4.18
CA GLY A 53 -4.40 -2.75 -5.13
C GLY A 53 -4.67 -1.55 -6.05
N CYS A 54 -5.34 -0.51 -5.54
CA CYS A 54 -5.70 0.69 -6.31
C CYS A 54 -4.52 1.64 -6.60
N ALA A 55 -3.39 1.47 -5.90
CA ALA A 55 -2.17 2.26 -6.02
C ALA A 55 -2.24 3.75 -5.62
N MET A 56 -3.35 4.24 -5.04
CA MET A 56 -3.45 5.63 -4.55
C MET A 56 -2.35 5.99 -3.54
N CYS A 57 -1.99 5.06 -2.65
CA CYS A 57 -0.88 5.27 -1.70
C CYS A 57 0.48 5.45 -2.40
N ALA A 58 0.73 4.72 -3.49
CA ALA A 58 1.97 4.83 -4.25
C ALA A 58 2.04 6.14 -5.05
N VAL A 59 0.91 6.56 -5.63
CA VAL A 59 0.83 7.80 -6.42
C VAL A 59 0.99 9.04 -5.54
N ILE A 60 0.40 9.06 -4.34
CA ILE A 60 0.48 10.23 -3.46
C ILE A 60 1.81 10.32 -2.69
N CYS A 61 2.54 9.20 -2.55
CA CYS A 61 3.70 9.16 -1.68
C CYS A 61 4.89 9.90 -2.30
N PRO A 62 5.34 11.02 -1.69
CA PRO A 62 6.47 11.79 -2.24
C PRO A 62 7.80 11.01 -2.14
N ASP A 63 7.90 10.09 -1.20
CA ASP A 63 9.11 9.29 -0.94
C ASP A 63 9.10 7.93 -1.68
N VAL A 64 8.02 7.61 -2.41
CA VAL A 64 7.87 6.39 -3.24
C VAL A 64 8.16 5.10 -2.46
N VAL A 65 7.52 4.94 -1.29
CA VAL A 65 7.80 3.82 -0.37
C VAL A 65 6.91 2.59 -0.59
N PHE A 66 5.91 2.67 -1.45
CA PHE A 66 4.92 1.60 -1.64
C PHE A 66 5.23 0.74 -2.87
N THR A 67 5.36 -0.56 -2.67
CA THR A 67 5.23 -1.56 -3.75
C THR A 67 3.81 -2.12 -3.73
N VAL A 68 3.10 -2.01 -4.86
CA VAL A 68 1.67 -2.37 -4.95
C VAL A 68 1.47 -3.60 -5.84
N TYR A 69 0.85 -4.63 -5.27
CA TYR A 69 0.45 -5.84 -5.99
C TYR A 69 -1.07 -5.84 -6.20
N ARG A 70 -1.49 -6.06 -7.43
CA ARG A 70 -2.92 -6.23 -7.77
C ARG A 70 -3.15 -7.62 -8.34
N ARG A 71 -4.10 -8.35 -7.77
CA ARG A 71 -4.46 -9.68 -8.26
C ARG A 71 -5.13 -9.54 -9.63
N ARG A 72 -4.52 -10.14 -10.66
CA ARG A 72 -5.11 -10.29 -12.01
C ARG A 72 -6.49 -10.94 -11.90
N ARG A 73 -7.48 -10.42 -12.60
CA ARG A 73 -8.82 -11.06 -12.67
C ARG A 73 -8.73 -12.38 -13.43
N LYS A 74 -9.63 -13.34 -13.13
CA LYS A 74 -9.68 -14.63 -13.86
C LYS A 74 -9.85 -14.44 -15.37
N SER A 75 -10.62 -13.44 -15.81
CA SER A 75 -10.80 -13.11 -17.23
C SER A 75 -9.49 -12.65 -17.88
N GLU A 76 -8.76 -11.75 -17.23
CA GLU A 76 -7.45 -11.26 -17.68
C GLU A 76 -6.41 -12.37 -17.72
N ARG A 77 -6.42 -13.27 -16.72
CA ARG A 77 -5.51 -14.42 -16.66
C ARG A 77 -5.81 -15.45 -17.75
N ARG A 78 -7.08 -15.69 -18.08
CA ARG A 78 -7.48 -16.56 -19.21
C ARG A 78 -7.05 -15.97 -20.55
N ALA A 79 -7.24 -14.67 -20.75
CA ALA A 79 -6.80 -13.98 -21.97
C ALA A 79 -5.28 -14.04 -22.15
N ALA A 80 -4.50 -13.86 -21.08
CA ALA A 80 -3.03 -13.92 -21.14
C ALA A 80 -2.44 -15.32 -21.36
N VAL A 81 -3.20 -16.40 -21.11
CA VAL A 81 -2.76 -17.79 -21.35
C VAL A 81 -3.22 -18.31 -22.71
N ALA A 82 -4.22 -17.66 -23.31
CA ALA A 82 -4.74 -18.00 -24.64
C ALA A 82 -4.01 -17.26 -25.79
N ALA A 83 -3.03 -16.42 -25.46
CA ALA A 83 -2.15 -15.70 -26.38
C ALA A 83 -0.73 -16.28 -26.27
#